data_AF-A0A941DEC7-F1
#
_entry.id   AF-A0A941DEC7-F1
#
_cell.length_a   1.000
_cell.length_b   1.000
_cell.length_c   1.000
_cell.angle_alpha   90.00
_cell.angle_beta   90.00
_cell.angle_gamma   90.00
#
_symmetry.space_group_name_H-M   'P 1'
#
loop_
_entity.id
_entity.type
_entity.pdbx_description
1 polymer ?
#
loop_
_entity_poly.entity_id
_entity_poly.type
_entity_poly.pdbx_seq_one_letter_code
_entity_poly.pdbx_strand_id
1 'polypeptide(L)'
;MTTDVDALVRLFAERLRSQGVPVEAAATGSRTLHIEHGGERLVILLPERELSRLLADGDELARDLWPGTSALEAAARMLTVHLEESLEPSTRGSTERTWTYRAGFFEKV
;
A
#
# COMPACT_ATOMS: atom_id res chain seq x y z
N MET A 1 -16.41 6.17 12.98
CA MET A 1 -16.34 6.94 11.71
C MET A 1 -15.12 6.45 10.98
N THR A 2 -15.28 6.02 9.73
CA THR A 2 -14.16 5.56 8.88
C THR A 2 -13.57 6.78 8.19
N THR A 3 -12.25 6.97 8.24
CA THR A 3 -11.56 8.08 7.56
C THR A 3 -11.23 7.71 6.10
N ASP A 4 -10.93 8.70 5.26
CA ASP A 4 -10.45 8.44 3.88
C ASP A 4 -9.15 7.64 3.88
N VAL A 5 -8.31 7.82 4.90
CA VAL A 5 -7.10 7.02 5.12
C VAL A 5 -7.46 5.55 5.39
N ASP A 6 -8.45 5.27 6.24
CA ASP A 6 -8.90 3.91 6.49
C ASP A 6 -9.49 3.28 5.22
N ALA A 7 -10.22 4.07 4.41
CA ALA A 7 -10.73 3.64 3.12
C ALA A 7 -9.60 3.31 2.14
N LEU A 8 -8.53 4.11 2.13
CA LEU A 8 -7.35 3.87 1.29
C LEU A 8 -6.64 2.56 1.68
N VAL A 9 -6.40 2.35 2.98
CA VAL A 9 -5.75 1.11 3.48
C VAL A 9 -6.59 -0.11 3.10
N ARG A 10 -7.92 -0.02 3.25
CA ARG A 10 -8.84 -1.09 2.87
C ARG A 10 -8.77 -1.39 1.37
N LEU A 11 -8.88 -0.35 0.53
CA LEU A 11 -8.86 -0.51 -0.92
C LEU A 11 -7.51 -1.06 -1.39
N PHE A 12 -6.40 -0.60 -0.81
CA PHE A 12 -5.08 -1.13 -1.07
C PHE A 12 -4.99 -2.63 -0.73
N ALA A 13 -5.45 -3.05 0.44
CA ALA A 13 -5.48 -4.46 0.82
C ALA A 13 -6.37 -5.31 -0.11
N GLU A 14 -7.52 -4.78 -0.56
CA GLU A 14 -8.39 -5.44 -1.54
C GLU A 14 -7.71 -5.60 -2.90
N ARG A 15 -6.95 -4.58 -3.35
CA ARG A 15 -6.17 -4.64 -4.60
C ARG A 15 -5.04 -5.66 -4.54
N LEU A 16 -4.28 -5.71 -3.46
CA LEU A 16 -3.24 -6.73 -3.28
C LEU A 16 -3.81 -8.15 -3.38
N ARG A 17 -4.96 -8.39 -2.73
CA ARG A 17 -5.65 -9.68 -2.83
C ARG A 17 -6.10 -10.00 -4.26
N SER A 18 -6.59 -9.02 -5.02
CA SER A 18 -7.00 -9.25 -6.41
C SER A 18 -5.82 -9.51 -7.36
N GLN A 19 -4.62 -9.04 -7.01
CA GLN A 19 -3.36 -9.36 -7.70
C GLN A 19 -2.74 -10.70 -7.24
N GLY A 20 -3.39 -11.42 -6.33
CA GLY A 20 -2.90 -12.71 -5.83
C GLY A 20 -1.85 -12.60 -4.72
N VAL A 21 -1.67 -11.42 -4.12
CA VAL A 21 -0.86 -11.22 -2.91
C VAL A 21 -1.75 -11.48 -1.69
N PRO A 22 -1.53 -12.57 -0.93
CA PRO A 22 -2.28 -12.82 0.30
C PRO A 22 -2.09 -11.68 1.29
N VAL A 23 -3.19 -11.16 1.83
CA VAL A 23 -3.17 -10.11 2.88
C VAL A 23 -3.98 -10.61 4.07
N GLU A 24 -3.31 -10.85 5.20
CA GLU A 24 -3.99 -11.15 6.46
C GLU A 24 -4.81 -9.94 6.93
N ALA A 25 -6.01 -10.22 7.44
CA ALA A 25 -6.91 -9.19 7.91
C ALA A 25 -6.31 -8.47 9.12
N ALA A 26 -5.80 -7.26 8.89
CA ALA A 26 -5.50 -6.36 9.98
C ALA A 26 -6.80 -5.93 10.68
N ALA A 27 -6.74 -5.67 11.98
CA ALA A 27 -7.88 -5.12 12.71
C ALA A 27 -8.41 -3.86 11.99
N THR A 28 -9.72 -3.65 11.97
CA THR A 28 -10.33 -2.45 11.37
C THR A 28 -9.69 -1.19 11.95
N GLY A 29 -9.15 -0.31 11.10
CA GLY A 29 -8.38 0.87 11.50
C GLY A 29 -6.90 0.60 11.81
N SER A 30 -6.40 -0.61 11.58
CA SER A 30 -4.96 -0.88 11.63
C SER A 30 -4.26 -0.21 10.45
N ARG A 31 -3.12 0.42 10.73
CA ARG A 31 -2.18 0.98 9.73
C ARG A 31 -1.07 -0.04 9.38
N THR A 32 -1.24 -1.28 9.82
CA THR A 32 -0.29 -2.36 9.58
C THR A 32 -1.00 -3.45 8.80
N LEU A 33 -0.41 -3.90 7.69
CA LEU A 33 -0.86 -5.05 6.92
C LEU A 33 0.21 -6.15 6.98
N HIS A 34 -0.21 -7.42 7.02
CA HIS A 34 0.69 -8.54 6.83
C HIS A 34 0.40 -9.16 5.47
N ILE A 35 1.43 -9.25 4.62
CA ILE A 35 1.30 -9.76 3.26
C ILE A 35 2.27 -10.90 3.00
N GLU A 36 1.96 -11.77 2.04
CA GLU A 36 2.91 -12.77 1.53
C GLU A 36 3.38 -12.38 0.13
N HIS A 37 4.69 -12.23 -0.04
CA HIS A 37 5.29 -11.88 -1.33
C HIS A 37 6.56 -12.71 -1.54
N GLY A 38 6.67 -13.38 -2.70
CA GLY A 38 7.86 -14.18 -3.03
C GLY A 38 8.16 -15.35 -2.08
N GLY A 39 7.18 -15.81 -1.31
CA GLY A 39 7.34 -16.83 -0.27
C GLY A 39 7.83 -16.28 1.09
N GLU A 40 7.91 -14.96 1.25
CA GLU A 40 8.24 -14.28 2.50
C GLU A 40 7.00 -13.56 3.06
N ARG A 41 6.85 -13.57 4.39
CA ARG A 41 5.85 -12.78 5.11
C ARG A 41 6.42 -11.39 5.39
N LEU A 42 5.71 -10.35 4.97
CA LEU A 42 6.12 -8.96 5.13
C LEU A 42 5.13 -8.22 6.02
N VAL A 43 5.64 -7.34 6.87
CA VAL A 43 4.84 -6.42 7.68
C VAL A 43 4.91 -5.05 7.03
N ILE A 44 3.79 -4.56 6.52
CA ILE A 44 3.68 -3.27 5.83
C ILE A 44 3.09 -2.24 6.78
N LEU A 45 3.88 -1.24 7.16
CA LEU A 45 3.47 -0.08 7.94
C LEU A 45 3.06 1.06 7.00
N LEU A 46 1.89 1.62 7.24
CA LEU A 46 1.27 2.67 6.44
C LEU A 46 1.01 3.92 7.30
N PRO A 47 2.02 4.78 7.52
CA PRO A 47 1.87 5.96 8.36
C PRO A 47 0.80 6.91 7.82
N GLU A 48 -0.12 7.33 8.68
CA GLU A 48 -1.25 8.21 8.32
C GLU A 48 -0.79 9.48 7.60
N ARG A 49 0.30 10.11 8.06
CA ARG A 49 0.86 11.31 7.41
C ARG A 49 1.21 11.09 5.94
N GLU A 50 1.80 9.94 5.61
CA GLU A 50 2.24 9.64 4.24
C GLU A 50 1.03 9.26 3.37
N LEU A 51 0.06 8.53 3.93
CA LEU A 51 -1.20 8.23 3.25
C LEU A 51 -2.04 9.48 2.96
N SER A 52 -2.13 10.41 3.92
CA SER A 52 -2.87 11.67 3.74
C SER A 52 -2.25 12.55 2.66
N ARG A 53 -0.92 12.53 2.51
CA ARG A 53 -0.25 13.21 1.38
C ARG A 53 -0.59 12.57 0.05
N LEU A 54 -0.51 11.24 -0.03
CA LEU A 54 -0.86 10.51 -1.25
C LEU A 54 -2.32 10.74 -1.66
N LEU A 55 -3.23 10.84 -0.70
CA LEU A 55 -4.63 11.19 -0.95
C LEU A 55 -4.79 12.63 -1.46
N ALA A 56 -4.01 13.59 -0.92
CA ALA A 56 -4.03 14.96 -1.41
C ALA A 56 -3.57 15.06 -2.88
N ASP A 57 -2.66 14.19 -3.30
CA ASP A 57 -2.20 14.08 -4.69
C ASP A 57 -3.16 13.24 -5.56
N GLY A 58 -4.16 12.58 -4.96
CA GLY A 58 -5.02 11.61 -5.62
C GLY A 58 -5.79 12.14 -6.83
N ASP A 59 -6.27 13.39 -6.79
CA ASP A 59 -6.95 14.02 -7.92
C ASP A 59 -6.01 14.27 -9.10
N GLU A 60 -4.75 14.62 -8.84
CA GLU A 60 -3.72 14.77 -9.87
C GLU A 60 -3.35 13.41 -10.47
N LEU A 61 -3.13 12.40 -9.61
CA LEU A 61 -2.87 11.03 -10.06
C LEU A 61 -4.00 10.48 -10.93
N ALA A 62 -5.25 10.71 -10.53
CA ALA A 62 -6.43 10.27 -11.29
C ALA A 62 -6.51 10.98 -12.65
N ARG A 63 -6.24 12.28 -12.71
CA ARG A 63 -6.26 13.05 -13.95
C ARG A 63 -5.15 12.64 -14.91
N ASP A 64 -3.94 12.45 -14.40
CA ASP A 64 -2.74 12.33 -15.25
C ASP A 64 -2.39 10.88 -15.61
N LEU A 65 -2.67 9.93 -14.72
CA LEU A 65 -2.24 8.53 -14.90
C LEU A 65 -3.42 7.57 -15.15
N TRP A 66 -4.57 7.82 -14.52
CA TRP A 66 -5.75 6.95 -14.65
C TRP A 66 -7.06 7.73 -14.86
N PRO A 67 -7.22 8.42 -16.01
CA PRO A 67 -8.40 9.22 -16.27
C PRO A 67 -9.70 8.43 -16.05
N GLY A 68 -10.63 9.02 -15.30
CA GLY A 68 -11.93 8.41 -14.98
C GLY A 68 -11.95 7.55 -13.71
N THR A 69 -10.83 7.42 -13.00
CA THR A 69 -10.79 6.84 -11.64
C THR A 69 -11.00 7.90 -10.57
N SER A 70 -11.44 7.50 -9.38
CA SER A 70 -11.51 8.39 -8.22
C SER A 70 -10.12 8.67 -7.64
N ALA A 71 -9.96 9.79 -6.92
CA ALA A 71 -8.71 10.11 -6.21
C ALA A 71 -8.27 9.00 -5.25
N LEU A 72 -9.22 8.39 -4.54
CA LEU A 72 -8.97 7.26 -3.64
C LEU A 72 -8.42 6.05 -4.39
N GLU A 73 -9.02 5.73 -5.54
CA GLU A 73 -8.58 4.60 -6.37
C GLU A 73 -7.21 4.86 -7.01
N ALA A 74 -6.96 6.08 -7.48
CA ALA A 74 -5.67 6.49 -8.01
C ALA A 74 -4.57 6.41 -6.94
N ALA A 75 -4.84 6.89 -5.72
CA ALA A 75 -3.93 6.74 -4.58
C ALA A 75 -3.67 5.27 -4.25
N ALA A 76 -4.69 4.41 -4.22
CA ALA A 76 -4.51 2.98 -3.96
C ALA A 76 -3.71 2.26 -5.05
N ARG A 77 -3.94 2.62 -6.33
CA ARG A 77 -3.14 2.14 -7.47
C ARG A 77 -1.68 2.57 -7.32
N MET A 78 -1.44 3.83 -6.99
CA MET A 78 -0.09 4.35 -6.82
C MET A 78 0.65 3.67 -5.66
N LEU A 79 -0.03 3.45 -4.54
CA LEU A 79 0.53 2.70 -3.41
C LEU A 79 0.91 1.27 -3.79
N THR A 80 0.17 0.65 -4.71
CA THR A 80 0.47 -0.66 -5.27
C THR A 80 1.74 -0.62 -6.13
N VAL A 81 1.85 0.36 -7.04
CA VAL A 81 3.04 0.59 -7.87
C VAL A 81 4.26 0.78 -6.99
N HIS A 82 4.18 1.67 -5.99
CA HIS A 82 5.28 1.91 -5.06
C HIS A 82 5.72 0.64 -4.32
N LEU A 83 4.79 -0.24 -3.96
CA LEU A 83 5.11 -1.52 -3.32
C LEU A 83 5.85 -2.45 -4.30
N GLU A 84 5.32 -2.62 -5.50
CA GLU A 84 5.91 -3.48 -6.53
C GLU A 84 7.35 -3.03 -6.85
N GLU A 85 7.56 -1.74 -7.11
CA GLU A 85 8.87 -1.16 -7.40
C GLU A 85 9.85 -1.29 -6.23
N SER A 86 9.37 -1.20 -4.98
CA SER A 86 10.23 -1.34 -3.80
C SER A 86 10.64 -2.79 -3.52
N LEU A 87 9.86 -3.76 -3.98
CA LEU A 87 10.11 -5.19 -3.77
C LEU A 87 10.99 -5.80 -4.88
N GLU A 88 11.03 -5.23 -6.09
CA GLU A 88 11.91 -5.61 -7.20
C GLU A 88 13.35 -5.04 -7.05
N PRO A 89 14.22 -5.48 -6.10
CA PRO A 89 14.97 -6.75 -6.25
C PRO A 89 15.50 -7.30 -4.89
N SER A 90 14.65 -7.43 -3.87
CA SER A 90 15.12 -7.83 -2.54
C SER A 90 15.41 -9.33 -2.46
N THR A 91 16.69 -9.66 -2.59
CA THR A 91 17.28 -11.00 -2.49
C THR A 91 16.68 -11.86 -1.36
N ARG A 92 16.28 -13.07 -1.77
CA ARG A 92 15.86 -14.21 -0.93
C ARG A 92 16.79 -14.34 0.27
N GLY A 93 16.23 -14.22 1.46
CA GLY A 93 17.02 -14.38 2.67
C GLY A 93 16.25 -14.01 3.93
N SER A 94 15.30 -14.86 4.30
CA SER A 94 14.79 -15.16 5.64
C SER A 94 14.34 -14.01 6.57
N THR A 95 13.33 -14.34 7.37
CA THR A 95 12.67 -13.61 8.47
C THR A 95 11.82 -12.42 8.07
N GLU A 96 10.63 -12.39 8.65
CA GLU A 96 9.62 -11.33 8.58
C GLU A 96 10.29 -9.94 8.50
N ARG A 97 10.12 -9.26 7.36
CA ARG A 97 10.70 -7.94 7.13
C ARG A 97 9.62 -6.89 7.30
N THR A 98 9.88 -5.90 8.15
CA THR A 98 9.03 -4.73 8.29
C THR A 98 9.40 -3.71 7.22
N TRP A 99 8.40 -3.23 6.50
CA TRP A 99 8.53 -2.22 5.48
C TRP A 99 7.61 -1.06 5.83
N THR A 100 8.12 0.17 5.75
CA THR A 100 7.33 1.37 6.02
C THR A 100 7.16 2.18 4.76
N TYR A 101 5.93 2.55 4.46
CA TYR A 101 5.64 3.49 3.37
C TYR A 101 6.12 4.90 3.73
N ARG A 102 6.95 5.49 2.88
CA ARG A 102 7.47 6.85 3.04
C ARG A 102 7.84 7.44 1.68
N ALA A 103 7.47 8.70 1.45
CA ALA A 103 7.96 9.49 0.32
C ALA A 103 7.84 8.82 -1.07
N GLY A 104 6.79 8.00 -1.27
CA GLY A 104 6.54 7.33 -2.55
C GLY A 104 7.20 5.96 -2.72
N PHE A 105 7.73 5.35 -1.66
CA PHE A 105 8.31 4.02 -1.72
C PHE A 105 8.18 3.30 -0.37
N PHE A 106 8.49 2.01 -0.35
CA PHE A 106 8.55 1.21 0.86
C PHE A 106 10.00 0.99 1.26
N GLU A 107 10.36 1.43 2.46
CA GLU A 107 11.69 1.25 3.03
C GLU A 107 11.69 0.09 4.02
N LYS A 108 12.70 -0.79 3.96
CA LYS A 108 12.93 -1.80 4.99
C LYS A 108 13.39 -1.11 6.29
N VAL A 109 12.77 -1.46 7.41
CA VAL A 109 13.11 -0.97 8.77
C VAL A 109 13.77 -2.07 9.60
#